data_AF-A0A2M8DEY7-F1
#
_entry.id   AF-A0A2M8DEY7-F1
#
_cell.length_a   1.000
_cell.length_b   1.000
_cell.length_c   1.000
_cell.angle_alpha   90.00
_cell.angle_beta   90.00
_cell.angle_gamma   90.00
#
_symmetry.space_group_name_H-M   'P 1'
#
loop_
_entity.id
_entity.type
_entity.pdbx_description
1 polymer ?
#
loop_
_entity_poly.entity_id
_entity_poly.type
_entity_poly.pdbx_seq_one_letter_code
_entity_poly.pdbx_strand_id
1 'polypeptide(L)'
;MNRCVLLLACCLLLPHLAEAKLDHKGPGFPTDCTLCHDPADPDWSHTAFVHDTTRFPLEGGHRALDCEQCHTGSQFAGLGADCAGCHWDRSHDDVWKLQIGRDCGRCHQPTGWQETRWNHDDEPAHYPLAGKHATAACLTCHPNYQTRDASAACITCHQRDYGRTDHAKVGFSTTCDVCHDVAATDWRATGFDHHAFDHDRTGFSLHGRHASLDCQTACHQNGQVPTATDCASCHRAAWQTSRHDGAHLNLPTTCASCHTESGWQPATWRHDDPPANFRLDGAHAAVAACATCHTGSVTQGASRACESCHAQDEPAGHFGTPCASCHTASDPNWQAADLGPNFDHTPTG
;
A
#
# COMPACT_ATOMS: atom_id res chain seq x y z
N MET A 1 -32.80 17.13 47.32
CA MET A 1 -33.39 18.00 48.36
C MET A 1 -32.25 18.79 48.99
N ASN A 2 -31.74 19.83 48.33
CA ASN A 2 -32.21 21.22 48.32
C ASN A 2 -32.34 21.90 49.70
N ARG A 3 -31.31 22.68 50.05
CA ARG A 3 -31.33 24.02 50.67
C ARG A 3 -30.01 24.68 50.26
N CYS A 4 -29.86 25.35 49.10
CA CYS A 4 -30.37 26.69 48.76
C CYS A 4 -30.48 27.60 49.98
N VAL A 5 -29.49 28.50 50.15
CA VAL A 5 -29.60 29.96 50.37
C VAL A 5 -28.20 30.49 50.71
N LEU A 6 -27.88 31.68 50.16
CA LEU A 6 -26.68 32.51 50.34
C LEU A 6 -25.47 32.21 49.45
N LEU A 7 -25.46 32.82 48.26
CA LEU A 7 -24.40 33.74 47.79
C LEU A 7 -24.82 34.29 46.41
N LEU A 8 -25.92 35.06 46.39
CA LEU A 8 -26.21 36.00 45.31
C LEU A 8 -26.20 37.40 45.93
N ALA A 9 -25.60 38.34 45.20
CA ALA A 9 -25.54 39.77 45.46
C ALA A 9 -24.48 40.26 46.47
N CYS A 10 -23.20 40.21 46.07
CA CYS A 10 -22.21 41.19 46.53
C CYS A 10 -21.03 41.32 45.54
N CYS A 11 -21.30 41.67 44.28
CA CYS A 11 -20.28 42.17 43.34
C CYS A 11 -20.79 43.38 42.53
N LEU A 12 -21.80 44.09 43.03
CA LEU A 12 -22.03 45.47 42.64
C LEU A 12 -21.23 46.33 43.62
N LEU A 13 -20.32 47.16 43.11
CA LEU A 13 -19.45 48.13 43.80
C LEU A 13 -17.97 47.73 44.01
N LEU A 14 -17.27 47.42 42.91
CA LEU A 14 -15.83 47.74 42.81
C LEU A 14 -15.59 48.56 41.53
N PRO A 15 -15.53 49.90 41.60
CA PRO A 15 -15.12 50.74 40.46
C PRO A 15 -13.58 50.78 40.33
N HIS A 16 -12.91 49.62 40.45
CA HIS A 16 -11.45 49.53 40.53
C HIS A 16 -10.88 48.35 39.71
N LEU A 17 -11.29 48.24 38.46
CA LEU A 17 -10.31 47.91 37.42
C LEU A 17 -10.14 49.20 36.63
N ALA A 18 -9.23 50.06 37.09
CA ALA A 18 -8.66 51.08 36.23
C ALA A 18 -8.25 50.36 34.94
N GLU A 19 -8.69 50.87 33.79
CA GLU A 19 -8.29 50.31 32.51
C GLU A 19 -6.78 50.19 32.53
N ALA A 20 -6.24 48.97 32.48
CA ALA A 20 -4.83 48.77 32.26
C ALA A 20 -4.57 49.29 30.85
N LYS A 21 -4.26 50.58 30.74
CA LYS A 21 -3.91 51.24 29.50
C LYS A 21 -2.69 50.50 28.95
N LEU A 22 -2.88 49.79 27.85
CA LEU A 22 -1.82 49.22 27.04
C LEU A 22 -0.70 50.26 26.85
N ASP A 23 0.54 49.95 27.25
CA ASP A 23 1.63 50.91 27.15
C ASP A 23 2.20 50.92 25.72
N HIS A 24 1.90 51.98 24.98
CA HIS A 24 2.33 52.16 23.58
C HIS A 24 3.84 52.45 23.45
N LYS A 25 4.61 52.36 24.54
CA LYS A 25 6.07 52.59 24.57
C LYS A 25 6.88 51.30 24.49
N GLY A 26 6.22 50.13 24.47
CA GLY A 26 6.89 48.84 24.36
C GLY A 26 7.63 48.66 23.02
N PRO A 27 8.72 47.86 23.00
CA PRO A 27 9.46 47.57 21.78
C PRO A 27 8.58 46.81 20.77
N GLY A 28 8.57 47.27 19.52
CA GLY A 28 7.81 46.65 18.44
C GLY A 28 6.38 47.15 18.28
N PHE A 29 5.97 48.19 19.04
CA PHE A 29 4.70 48.86 18.81
C PHE A 29 4.71 49.57 17.44
N PRO A 30 3.72 49.33 16.56
CA PRO A 30 3.70 49.96 15.25
C PRO A 30 3.47 51.47 15.36
N THR A 31 4.14 52.23 14.50
CA THR A 31 3.97 53.69 14.40
C THR A 31 2.72 54.09 13.64
N ASP A 32 2.10 53.14 12.94
CA ASP A 32 0.82 53.34 12.26
C ASP A 32 -0.32 53.01 13.23
N CYS A 33 -0.88 54.05 13.83
CA CYS A 33 -1.96 53.92 14.80
C CYS A 33 -3.26 53.36 14.18
N THR A 34 -3.42 53.46 12.86
CA THR A 34 -4.62 53.03 12.15
C THR A 34 -4.77 51.51 12.08
N LEU A 35 -3.71 50.78 12.45
CA LEU A 35 -3.75 49.32 12.60
C LEU A 35 -4.67 48.86 13.74
N CYS A 36 -4.81 49.69 14.78
CA CYS A 36 -5.57 49.35 15.99
C CYS A 36 -6.68 50.35 16.32
N HIS A 37 -6.62 51.58 15.82
CA HIS A 37 -7.60 52.63 16.13
C HIS A 37 -8.29 53.12 14.87
N ASP A 38 -9.58 53.43 14.97
CA ASP A 38 -10.27 54.18 13.94
C ASP A 38 -9.96 55.68 14.13
N PRO A 39 -9.31 56.35 13.15
CA PRO A 39 -9.06 57.79 13.24
C PRO A 39 -10.33 58.65 13.29
N ALA A 40 -11.48 58.09 12.90
CA ALA A 40 -12.78 58.74 12.99
C ALA A 40 -13.46 58.58 14.36
N ASP A 41 -12.93 57.72 15.25
CA ASP A 41 -13.44 57.55 16.61
C ASP A 41 -12.84 58.61 17.56
N PRO A 42 -13.66 59.53 18.10
CA PRO A 42 -13.18 60.57 19.02
C PRO A 42 -12.66 60.00 20.35
N ASP A 43 -13.09 58.80 20.74
CA ASP A 43 -12.65 58.16 21.98
C ASP A 43 -11.35 57.35 21.81
N TRP A 44 -10.85 57.24 20.56
CA TRP A 44 -9.70 56.40 20.21
C TRP A 44 -9.81 54.99 20.79
N SER A 45 -11.03 54.45 20.83
CA SER A 45 -11.25 53.10 21.31
C SER A 45 -10.55 52.12 20.37
N HIS A 46 -10.11 50.99 20.93
CA HIS A 46 -9.50 49.95 20.11
C HIS A 46 -10.53 49.42 19.13
N THR A 47 -10.19 49.45 17.84
CA THR A 47 -10.82 48.60 16.83
C THR A 47 -10.18 47.21 16.85
N ALA A 48 -10.92 46.21 16.36
CA ALA A 48 -10.44 44.84 16.31
C ALA A 48 -9.26 44.71 15.34
N PHE A 49 -8.03 44.68 15.86
CA PHE A 49 -6.86 44.28 15.08
C PHE A 49 -7.04 42.84 14.59
N VAL A 50 -6.99 42.64 13.26
CA VAL A 50 -7.28 41.35 12.63
C VAL A 50 -6.02 40.48 12.58
N HIS A 51 -5.92 39.54 13.52
CA HIS A 51 -4.79 38.62 13.64
C HIS A 51 -4.65 37.63 12.47
N ASP A 52 -5.68 37.45 11.64
CA ASP A 52 -5.66 36.57 10.46
C ASP A 52 -4.62 37.02 9.41
N THR A 53 -4.15 38.27 9.51
CA THR A 53 -3.09 38.83 8.67
C THR A 53 -1.67 38.55 9.19
N THR A 54 -1.56 37.94 10.36
CA THR A 54 -0.27 37.64 11.02
C THR A 54 0.10 36.16 10.85
N ARG A 55 1.28 35.78 11.38
CA ARG A 55 1.72 34.38 11.41
C ARG A 55 1.00 33.52 12.45
N PHE A 56 0.13 34.11 13.27
CA PHE A 56 -0.65 33.41 14.30
C PHE A 56 -2.11 33.90 14.26
N PRO A 57 -2.95 33.31 13.39
CA PRO A 57 -4.38 33.56 13.41
C PRO A 57 -4.99 33.14 14.75
N LEU A 58 -5.84 34.00 15.34
CA LEU A 58 -6.49 33.64 16.59
C LEU A 58 -7.65 32.69 16.31
N GLU A 59 -7.55 31.48 16.85
CA GLU A 59 -8.56 30.44 16.76
C GLU A 59 -9.03 29.97 18.14
N GLY A 60 -10.30 29.56 18.22
CA GLY A 60 -10.87 29.01 19.45
C GLY A 60 -10.79 29.98 20.63
N GLY A 61 -10.31 29.48 21.78
CA GLY A 61 -10.19 30.25 23.00
C GLY A 61 -9.25 31.45 22.90
N HIS A 62 -8.29 31.44 21.96
CA HIS A 62 -7.35 32.55 21.78
C HIS A 62 -8.03 33.83 21.28
N ARG A 63 -9.22 33.75 20.67
CA ARG A 63 -10.00 34.94 20.24
C ARG A 63 -10.55 35.77 21.39
N ALA A 64 -10.66 35.18 22.58
CA ALA A 64 -11.20 35.84 23.76
C ALA A 64 -10.11 36.40 24.69
N LEU A 65 -8.83 36.30 24.29
CA LEU A 65 -7.71 36.80 25.09
C LEU A 65 -7.49 38.30 24.86
N ASP A 66 -7.22 39.01 25.93
CA ASP A 66 -6.70 40.38 25.87
C ASP A 66 -5.25 40.37 25.35
N CYS A 67 -4.83 41.43 24.65
CA CYS A 67 -3.53 41.52 23.99
C CYS A 67 -2.35 41.18 24.92
N GLU A 68 -2.36 41.69 26.15
CA GLU A 68 -1.29 41.50 27.14
C GLU A 68 -1.18 40.06 27.67
N GLN A 69 -2.22 39.23 27.50
CA GLN A 69 -2.15 37.81 27.86
C GLN A 69 -1.19 37.04 26.95
N CYS A 70 -0.93 37.55 25.74
CA CYS A 70 0.05 37.00 24.80
C CYS A 70 1.29 37.90 24.69
N HIS A 71 1.08 39.21 24.62
CA HIS A 71 2.13 40.23 24.42
C HIS A 71 2.58 40.85 25.74
N THR A 72 3.10 40.03 26.64
CA THR A 72 3.50 40.48 27.99
C THR A 72 4.45 41.68 27.96
N GLY A 73 4.11 42.72 28.74
CA GLY A 73 4.92 43.94 28.83
C GLY A 73 4.83 44.81 27.58
N SER A 74 3.71 44.73 26.86
CA SER A 74 3.45 45.46 25.61
C SER A 74 4.49 45.21 24.50
N GLN A 75 5.09 44.01 24.46
CA GLN A 75 6.02 43.59 23.40
C GLN A 75 5.26 42.89 22.27
N PHE A 76 5.03 43.62 21.17
CA PHE A 76 4.26 43.14 20.01
C PHE A 76 5.10 42.52 18.89
N ALA A 77 6.43 42.68 18.94
CA ALA A 77 7.34 42.08 17.97
C ALA A 77 8.05 40.85 18.55
N GLY A 78 8.29 39.83 17.71
CA GLY A 78 9.15 38.70 18.02
C GLY A 78 8.51 37.56 18.82
N LEU A 79 7.22 37.66 19.16
CA LEU A 79 6.47 36.54 19.74
C LEU A 79 6.41 35.38 18.74
N GLY A 80 6.82 34.19 19.19
CA GLY A 80 6.75 32.96 18.39
C GLY A 80 5.32 32.49 18.18
N ALA A 81 5.09 31.75 17.10
CA ALA A 81 3.79 31.14 16.78
C ALA A 81 3.70 29.67 17.26
N ASP A 82 4.73 29.15 17.93
CA ASP A 82 4.74 27.76 18.37
C ASP A 82 3.94 27.57 19.66
N CYS A 83 3.09 26.54 19.70
CA CYS A 83 2.20 26.26 20.82
C CYS A 83 2.97 26.12 22.14
N ALA A 84 4.14 25.48 22.07
CA ALA A 84 4.99 25.21 23.23
C ALA A 84 5.57 26.48 23.86
N GLY A 85 5.68 27.59 23.12
CA GLY A 85 6.16 28.86 23.67
C GLY A 85 5.25 29.42 24.77
N CYS A 86 3.95 29.11 24.73
CA CYS A 86 2.96 29.60 25.69
C CYS A 86 2.35 28.49 26.55
N HIS A 87 2.04 27.34 25.95
CA HIS A 87 1.29 26.26 26.61
C HIS A 87 2.19 25.21 27.29
N TRP A 88 3.51 25.27 27.09
CA TRP A 88 4.41 24.28 27.68
C TRP A 88 4.78 24.62 29.12
N ASP A 89 4.18 23.91 30.07
CA ASP A 89 4.64 23.85 31.46
C ASP A 89 5.40 22.54 31.71
N ARG A 90 6.59 22.64 32.33
CA ARG A 90 7.41 21.48 32.74
C ARG A 90 6.68 20.56 33.73
N SER A 91 5.64 21.04 34.40
CA SER A 91 4.88 20.23 35.38
C SER A 91 3.86 19.27 34.75
N HIS A 92 3.33 19.58 33.56
CA HIS A 92 2.37 18.73 32.85
C HIS A 92 3.06 17.66 31.99
N ASP A 93 4.19 17.98 31.37
CA ASP A 93 4.96 17.09 30.50
C ASP A 93 6.44 17.08 30.90
N ASP A 94 6.73 16.39 32.00
CA ASP A 94 8.10 16.13 32.42
C ASP A 94 8.77 15.22 31.38
N VAL A 95 10.01 15.54 31.03
CA VAL A 95 10.77 15.19 29.82
C VAL A 95 11.04 13.67 29.67
N TRP A 96 10.45 12.85 30.53
CA TRP A 96 10.71 11.43 30.69
C TRP A 96 9.49 10.54 30.49
N LYS A 97 8.30 11.07 30.13
CA LYS A 97 7.07 10.25 30.11
C LYS A 97 6.30 10.09 28.80
N LEU A 98 6.53 10.74 27.65
CA LEU A 98 5.93 10.26 26.37
C LEU A 98 6.71 10.64 25.09
N GLN A 99 7.83 11.37 25.16
CA GLN A 99 8.62 11.84 23.99
C GLN A 99 7.77 12.33 22.78
N ILE A 100 6.57 12.90 23.02
CA ILE A 100 5.62 13.30 21.97
C ILE A 100 6.11 14.51 21.16
N GLY A 101 7.12 15.24 21.64
CA GLY A 101 7.71 16.39 20.97
C GLY A 101 6.91 17.69 21.18
N ARG A 102 7.29 18.77 20.49
CA ARG A 102 6.68 20.12 20.60
C ARG A 102 5.57 20.39 19.57
N ASP A 103 5.24 19.41 18.75
CA ASP A 103 4.22 19.53 17.70
C ASP A 103 2.83 19.21 18.25
N CYS A 104 2.36 20.05 19.18
CA CYS A 104 1.10 19.83 19.89
C CYS A 104 -0.11 19.79 18.95
N GLY A 105 -0.05 20.57 17.86
CA GLY A 105 -1.10 20.68 16.84
C GLY A 105 -1.37 19.40 16.06
N ARG A 106 -0.47 18.42 16.13
CA ARG A 106 -0.69 17.09 15.56
C ARG A 106 -1.83 16.33 16.25
N CYS A 107 -2.05 16.59 17.53
CA CYS A 107 -3.07 15.91 18.32
C CYS A 107 -4.15 16.88 18.80
N HIS A 108 -3.77 18.07 19.25
CA HIS A 108 -4.69 19.02 19.88
C HIS A 108 -5.12 20.12 18.91
N GLN A 109 -6.32 20.65 19.12
CA GLN A 109 -6.76 21.85 18.41
C GLN A 109 -6.88 23.08 19.31
N PRO A 110 -6.63 24.28 18.75
CA PRO A 110 -6.84 25.56 19.46
C PRO A 110 -8.28 25.77 19.94
N THR A 111 -9.26 25.10 19.31
CA THR A 111 -10.69 25.17 19.66
C THR A 111 -11.09 24.22 20.79
N GLY A 112 -10.26 23.22 21.11
CA GLY A 112 -10.59 22.19 22.10
C GLY A 112 -9.38 21.32 22.45
N TRP A 113 -8.62 21.71 23.47
CA TRP A 113 -7.38 21.02 23.86
C TRP A 113 -7.61 19.61 24.42
N GLN A 114 -8.77 19.36 25.03
CA GLN A 114 -9.09 18.06 25.63
C GLN A 114 -9.43 16.97 24.59
N GLU A 115 -9.69 17.36 23.34
CA GLU A 115 -9.98 16.42 22.26
C GLU A 115 -8.71 16.17 21.45
N THR A 116 -8.17 14.95 21.54
CA THR A 116 -7.07 14.53 20.67
C THR A 116 -7.63 13.98 19.37
N ARG A 117 -7.16 14.50 18.24
CA ARG A 117 -7.49 14.01 16.90
C ARG A 117 -6.75 12.74 16.49
N TRP A 118 -5.90 12.22 17.37
CA TRP A 118 -5.10 11.04 17.07
C TRP A 118 -5.94 9.76 17.11
N ASN A 119 -6.00 9.08 15.97
CA ASN A 119 -6.54 7.73 15.85
C ASN A 119 -5.41 6.78 15.44
N HIS A 120 -5.34 5.60 16.05
CA HIS A 120 -4.35 4.58 15.67
C HIS A 120 -4.66 3.91 14.33
N ASP A 121 -5.88 4.07 13.81
CA ASP A 121 -6.26 3.58 12.48
C ASP A 121 -5.58 4.37 11.34
N ASP A 122 -5.25 5.64 11.60
CA ASP A 122 -4.75 6.58 10.61
C ASP A 122 -3.23 6.50 10.42
N GLU A 123 -2.71 7.12 9.36
CA GLU A 123 -1.27 7.25 9.12
C GLU A 123 -0.60 8.02 10.29
N PRO A 124 0.58 7.60 10.76
CA PRO A 124 1.40 6.46 10.32
C PRO A 124 1.14 5.13 11.03
N ALA A 125 0.20 5.05 11.96
CA ALA A 125 0.06 3.89 12.84
C ALA A 125 -0.57 2.70 12.12
N HIS A 126 -1.68 2.90 11.39
CA HIS A 126 -2.43 1.84 10.70
C HIS A 126 -2.63 0.57 11.56
N TYR A 127 -2.85 0.77 12.85
CA TYR A 127 -2.98 -0.30 13.85
C TYR A 127 -4.24 -0.07 14.69
N PRO A 128 -5.42 -0.51 14.18
CA PRO A 128 -6.65 -0.35 14.93
C PRO A 128 -6.62 -1.06 16.28
N LEU A 129 -6.86 -0.28 17.34
CA LEU A 129 -6.95 -0.82 18.68
C LEU A 129 -8.31 -1.48 18.88
N ALA A 130 -8.38 -2.78 18.59
CA ALA A 130 -9.59 -3.59 18.72
C ALA A 130 -9.50 -4.61 19.87
N GLY A 131 -10.65 -5.15 20.27
CA GLY A 131 -10.74 -6.21 21.27
C GLY A 131 -10.05 -5.82 22.59
N LYS A 132 -9.13 -6.67 23.06
CA LYS A 132 -8.35 -6.42 24.28
C LYS A 132 -7.30 -5.31 24.15
N HIS A 133 -6.87 -4.97 22.93
CA HIS A 133 -5.91 -3.89 22.69
C HIS A 133 -6.52 -2.51 22.88
N ALA A 134 -7.84 -2.36 22.66
CA ALA A 134 -8.59 -1.12 22.86
C ALA A 134 -8.47 -0.55 24.28
N THR A 135 -8.22 -1.40 25.29
CA THR A 135 -8.08 -1.00 26.70
C THR A 135 -6.67 -1.24 27.24
N ALA A 136 -5.69 -1.53 26.38
CA ALA A 136 -4.32 -1.73 26.81
C ALA A 136 -3.72 -0.40 27.31
N ALA A 137 -2.92 -0.48 28.37
CA ALA A 137 -2.18 0.69 28.83
C ALA A 137 -1.16 1.09 27.75
N CYS A 138 -1.01 2.38 27.47
CA CYS A 138 -0.16 2.89 26.37
C CYS A 138 1.27 2.32 26.45
N LEU A 139 1.81 2.24 27.67
CA LEU A 139 3.15 1.75 27.95
C LEU A 139 3.36 0.25 27.68
N THR A 140 2.29 -0.51 27.47
CA THR A 140 2.39 -1.91 27.06
C THR A 140 2.96 -2.04 25.65
N CYS A 141 2.57 -1.13 24.75
CA CYS A 141 3.05 -1.11 23.36
C CYS A 141 4.16 -0.08 23.13
N HIS A 142 4.16 1.02 23.90
CA HIS A 142 5.12 2.11 23.81
C HIS A 142 6.07 2.13 25.02
N PRO A 143 6.98 1.13 25.15
CA PRO A 143 7.91 1.07 26.26
C PRO A 143 8.86 2.26 26.23
N ASN A 144 9.38 2.64 27.41
CA ASN A 144 10.25 3.81 27.59
C ASN A 144 9.66 5.10 26.99
N TYR A 145 8.34 5.15 26.86
CA TYR A 145 7.64 6.34 26.42
C TYR A 145 7.99 6.73 24.98
N GLN A 146 8.32 5.74 24.15
CA GLN A 146 8.61 5.92 22.73
C GLN A 146 7.36 5.64 21.89
N THR A 147 6.84 6.67 21.22
CA THR A 147 5.60 6.59 20.44
C THR A 147 5.79 6.06 19.01
N ARG A 148 7.02 5.93 18.53
CA ARG A 148 7.32 5.61 17.11
C ARG A 148 7.80 4.18 16.85
N ASP A 149 8.22 3.45 17.89
CA ASP A 149 8.92 2.17 17.75
C ASP A 149 8.11 0.97 18.24
N ALA A 150 6.81 1.16 18.47
CA ALA A 150 5.92 0.06 18.79
C ALA A 150 5.76 -0.86 17.57
N SER A 151 6.08 -2.14 17.75
CA SER A 151 5.88 -3.14 16.70
C SER A 151 4.39 -3.44 16.53
N ALA A 152 3.88 -3.31 15.30
CA ALA A 152 2.57 -3.80 14.91
C ALA A 152 2.55 -5.33 14.69
N ALA A 153 3.71 -5.99 14.64
CA ALA A 153 3.77 -7.43 14.43
C ALA A 153 3.32 -8.16 15.72
N CYS A 154 2.19 -8.86 15.64
CA CYS A 154 1.55 -9.55 16.77
C CYS A 154 2.55 -10.42 17.56
N ILE A 155 3.41 -11.15 16.83
CA ILE A 155 4.39 -12.08 17.42
C ILE A 155 5.39 -11.40 18.34
N THR A 156 5.71 -10.11 18.14
CA THR A 156 6.63 -9.36 19.01
C THR A 156 6.16 -9.35 20.46
N CYS A 157 4.85 -9.32 20.70
CA CYS A 157 4.26 -9.41 22.05
C CYS A 157 3.78 -10.83 22.38
N HIS A 158 3.24 -11.54 21.39
CA HIS A 158 2.58 -12.83 21.59
C HIS A 158 3.46 -14.05 21.33
N GLN A 159 4.78 -13.91 21.30
CA GLN A 159 5.73 -15.03 21.18
C GLN A 159 5.50 -16.12 22.23
N ARG A 160 5.14 -15.73 23.46
CA ARG A 160 4.85 -16.68 24.55
C ARG A 160 3.56 -17.45 24.28
N ASP A 161 2.52 -16.77 23.81
CA ASP A 161 1.22 -17.39 23.52
C ASP A 161 1.36 -18.35 22.33
N TYR A 162 2.08 -17.93 21.29
CA TYR A 162 2.47 -18.77 20.16
C TYR A 162 3.20 -20.03 20.62
N GLY A 163 4.19 -19.91 21.50
CA GLY A 163 4.97 -21.04 22.02
C GLY A 163 4.22 -21.98 22.98
N ARG A 164 3.06 -21.59 23.51
CA ARG A 164 2.22 -22.42 24.40
C ARG A 164 1.29 -23.38 23.66
N THR A 165 1.35 -23.38 22.35
CA THR A 165 0.45 -24.11 21.46
C THR A 165 1.26 -24.91 20.44
N ASP A 166 0.59 -25.68 19.59
CA ASP A 166 1.24 -26.46 18.55
C ASP A 166 1.53 -25.68 17.26
N HIS A 167 1.29 -24.35 17.21
CA HIS A 167 1.53 -23.52 16.02
C HIS A 167 2.93 -23.76 15.43
N ALA A 168 3.98 -23.74 16.26
CA ALA A 168 5.35 -23.98 15.83
C ALA A 168 5.59 -25.41 15.33
N LYS A 169 4.91 -26.41 15.92
CA LYS A 169 5.09 -27.83 15.54
C LYS A 169 4.48 -28.13 14.18
N VAL A 170 3.35 -27.48 13.86
CA VAL A 170 2.67 -27.66 12.58
C VAL A 170 3.15 -26.68 11.51
N GLY A 171 3.95 -25.67 11.88
CA GLY A 171 4.56 -24.71 10.96
C GLY A 171 3.71 -23.48 10.64
N PHE A 172 2.73 -23.14 11.49
CA PHE A 172 1.88 -21.97 11.24
C PHE A 172 2.67 -20.66 11.16
N SER A 173 2.10 -19.70 10.43
CA SER A 173 2.69 -18.36 10.29
C SER A 173 2.63 -17.58 11.61
N THR A 174 3.50 -16.59 11.75
CA THR A 174 3.46 -15.57 12.80
C THR A 174 2.56 -14.37 12.44
N THR A 175 1.94 -14.40 11.25
CA THR A 175 0.86 -13.50 10.83
C THR A 175 -0.46 -13.99 11.43
N CYS A 176 -0.72 -13.59 12.68
CA CYS A 176 -1.80 -14.16 13.49
C CYS A 176 -3.20 -13.82 12.96
N ASP A 177 -3.37 -12.65 12.36
CA ASP A 177 -4.63 -12.10 11.86
C ASP A 177 -5.22 -12.85 10.67
N VAL A 178 -4.44 -13.74 10.03
CA VAL A 178 -4.92 -14.69 9.02
C VAL A 178 -5.96 -15.64 9.63
N CYS A 179 -5.80 -16.05 10.89
CA CYS A 179 -6.71 -17.00 11.56
C CYS A 179 -7.41 -16.41 12.78
N HIS A 180 -6.80 -15.45 13.46
CA HIS A 180 -7.32 -14.84 14.68
C HIS A 180 -7.92 -13.47 14.41
N ASP A 181 -9.16 -13.26 14.84
CA ASP A 181 -9.79 -11.95 14.80
C ASP A 181 -9.22 -11.04 15.90
N VAL A 182 -8.62 -9.92 15.51
CA VAL A 182 -8.06 -8.91 16.43
C VAL A 182 -9.12 -8.24 17.31
N ALA A 183 -10.39 -8.26 16.89
CA ALA A 183 -11.52 -7.77 17.67
C ALA A 183 -12.02 -8.79 18.70
N ALA A 184 -11.59 -10.06 18.62
CA ALA A 184 -12.00 -11.09 19.57
C ALA A 184 -11.50 -10.78 20.99
N THR A 185 -12.28 -11.21 21.98
CA THR A 185 -11.96 -10.98 23.40
C THR A 185 -11.09 -12.08 24.02
N ASP A 186 -10.90 -13.21 23.31
CA ASP A 186 -10.03 -14.33 23.66
C ASP A 186 -9.52 -15.04 22.39
N TRP A 187 -8.33 -15.63 22.46
CA TRP A 187 -7.68 -16.37 21.37
C TRP A 187 -8.48 -17.59 20.89
N ARG A 188 -9.33 -18.17 21.75
CA ARG A 188 -10.17 -19.34 21.44
C ARG A 188 -11.52 -18.97 20.83
N ALA A 189 -11.93 -17.70 20.95
CA ALA A 189 -13.24 -17.24 20.52
C ALA A 189 -13.31 -16.92 19.01
N THR A 190 -12.40 -17.47 18.21
CA THR A 190 -12.24 -17.09 16.80
C THR A 190 -13.20 -17.82 15.87
N GLY A 191 -13.97 -18.79 16.35
CA GLY A 191 -14.90 -19.56 15.51
C GLY A 191 -14.20 -20.20 14.30
N PHE A 192 -12.88 -20.38 14.39
CA PHE A 192 -12.04 -20.80 13.27
C PHE A 192 -12.34 -22.25 12.91
N ASP A 193 -13.13 -22.41 11.86
CA ASP A 193 -13.34 -23.70 11.24
C ASP A 193 -12.25 -23.91 10.18
N HIS A 194 -11.38 -24.89 10.43
CA HIS A 194 -10.32 -25.26 9.49
C HIS A 194 -10.88 -25.70 8.13
N HIS A 195 -12.13 -26.18 8.08
CA HIS A 195 -12.82 -26.58 6.85
C HIS A 195 -13.49 -25.40 6.13
N ALA A 196 -13.70 -24.28 6.82
CA ALA A 196 -14.25 -23.05 6.24
C ALA A 196 -13.18 -21.96 6.09
N PHE A 197 -11.89 -22.31 6.24
CA PHE A 197 -10.81 -21.38 6.07
C PHE A 197 -10.70 -20.90 4.62
N ASP A 198 -10.80 -19.59 4.45
CA ASP A 198 -10.67 -18.93 3.16
C ASP A 198 -9.20 -18.90 2.71
N HIS A 199 -8.89 -19.69 1.68
CA HIS A 199 -7.55 -19.80 1.12
C HIS A 199 -7.15 -18.57 0.31
N ASP A 200 -8.08 -17.68 -0.07
CA ASP A 200 -7.77 -16.41 -0.74
C ASP A 200 -7.02 -15.44 0.19
N ARG A 201 -7.05 -15.71 1.50
CA ARG A 201 -6.25 -15.01 2.51
C ARG A 201 -4.80 -15.49 2.56
N THR A 202 -4.43 -16.45 1.72
CA THR A 202 -3.09 -17.01 1.61
C THR A 202 -2.47 -16.72 0.24
N GLY A 203 -1.23 -17.15 0.02
CA GLY A 203 -0.59 -17.07 -1.29
C GLY A 203 -1.09 -18.10 -2.31
N PHE A 204 -2.07 -18.96 -1.98
CA PHE A 204 -2.58 -20.00 -2.85
C PHE A 204 -4.11 -20.11 -2.75
N SER A 205 -4.81 -19.38 -3.60
CA SER A 205 -6.26 -19.49 -3.78
C SER A 205 -6.64 -20.83 -4.40
N LEU A 206 -7.71 -21.45 -3.89
CA LEU A 206 -8.20 -22.71 -4.41
C LEU A 206 -9.15 -22.46 -5.60
N HIS A 207 -8.65 -22.51 -6.83
CA HIS A 207 -9.50 -22.49 -8.03
C HIS A 207 -9.43 -23.79 -8.85
N GLY A 208 -10.35 -23.89 -9.81
CA GLY A 208 -10.40 -24.99 -10.77
C GLY A 208 -10.47 -26.34 -10.07
N ARG A 209 -9.58 -27.26 -10.42
CA ARG A 209 -9.56 -28.61 -9.85
C ARG A 209 -9.06 -28.64 -8.41
N HIS A 210 -8.21 -27.69 -8.00
CA HIS A 210 -7.68 -27.61 -6.63
C HIS A 210 -8.78 -27.34 -5.59
N ALA A 211 -9.84 -26.62 -5.97
CA ALA A 211 -10.99 -26.33 -5.11
C ALA A 211 -11.78 -27.56 -4.64
N SER A 212 -11.61 -28.70 -5.32
CA SER A 212 -12.34 -29.94 -5.03
C SER A 212 -11.47 -31.02 -4.39
N LEU A 213 -10.19 -30.74 -4.12
CA LEU A 213 -9.27 -31.70 -3.54
C LEU A 213 -9.50 -31.87 -2.04
N ASP A 214 -9.27 -33.09 -1.55
CA ASP A 214 -9.23 -33.36 -0.13
C ASP A 214 -8.01 -32.68 0.51
N CYS A 215 -8.25 -31.85 1.52
CA CYS A 215 -7.22 -31.00 2.10
C CYS A 215 -6.04 -31.80 2.67
N GLN A 216 -6.31 -32.90 3.39
CA GLN A 216 -5.26 -33.63 4.12
C GLN A 216 -4.44 -34.56 3.23
N THR A 217 -5.07 -35.18 2.23
CA THR A 217 -4.39 -36.14 1.36
C THR A 217 -3.73 -35.50 0.16
N ALA A 218 -4.28 -34.40 -0.36
CA ALA A 218 -3.74 -33.73 -1.54
C ALA A 218 -2.66 -32.68 -1.21
N CYS A 219 -2.85 -31.89 -0.14
CA CYS A 219 -2.02 -30.71 0.12
C CYS A 219 -1.37 -30.72 1.51
N HIS A 220 -2.16 -30.91 2.58
CA HIS A 220 -1.71 -30.87 3.98
C HIS A 220 -1.36 -32.25 4.52
N GLN A 221 -0.53 -32.97 3.76
CA GLN A 221 -0.10 -34.31 4.11
C GLN A 221 0.60 -34.30 5.49
N ASN A 222 0.17 -35.20 6.37
CA ASN A 222 0.64 -35.29 7.77
C ASN A 222 0.45 -33.99 8.57
N GLY A 223 -0.54 -33.15 8.21
CA GLY A 223 -0.85 -31.91 8.90
C GLY A 223 0.23 -30.83 8.73
N GLN A 224 1.08 -30.94 7.72
CA GLN A 224 2.11 -29.93 7.44
C GLN A 224 1.51 -28.70 6.76
N VAL A 225 1.85 -27.52 7.30
CA VAL A 225 1.50 -26.19 6.78
C VAL A 225 2.67 -25.25 7.08
N PRO A 226 3.10 -24.38 6.15
CA PRO A 226 2.64 -24.23 4.78
C PRO A 226 3.08 -25.39 3.87
N THR A 227 2.31 -25.62 2.80
CA THR A 227 2.66 -26.54 1.70
C THR A 227 3.29 -25.75 0.55
N ALA A 228 4.10 -26.40 -0.28
CA ALA A 228 4.57 -25.81 -1.54
C ALA A 228 3.39 -25.39 -2.44
N THR A 229 3.50 -24.22 -3.06
CA THR A 229 2.45 -23.62 -3.89
C THR A 229 2.82 -23.57 -5.38
N ASP A 230 4.06 -23.89 -5.74
CA ASP A 230 4.48 -23.95 -7.12
C ASP A 230 4.01 -25.24 -7.80
N CYS A 231 3.64 -25.13 -9.07
CA CYS A 231 3.08 -26.25 -9.83
C CYS A 231 4.02 -27.46 -9.86
N ALA A 232 5.33 -27.21 -9.98
CA ALA A 232 6.31 -28.27 -10.17
C ALA A 232 6.51 -29.10 -8.91
N SER A 233 6.42 -28.53 -7.71
CA SER A 233 6.53 -29.27 -6.45
C SER A 233 5.49 -30.40 -6.33
N CYS A 234 4.28 -30.20 -6.86
CA CYS A 234 3.22 -31.22 -6.84
C CYS A 234 3.15 -32.04 -8.14
N HIS A 235 3.39 -31.43 -9.29
CA HIS A 235 3.15 -32.06 -10.60
C HIS A 235 4.43 -32.51 -11.31
N ARG A 236 5.59 -32.56 -10.64
CA ARG A 236 6.87 -32.95 -11.26
C ARG A 236 6.81 -34.29 -11.99
N ALA A 237 6.19 -35.30 -11.38
CA ALA A 237 6.11 -36.63 -11.98
C ALA A 237 5.25 -36.63 -13.26
N ALA A 238 4.13 -35.90 -13.25
CA ALA A 238 3.29 -35.72 -14.45
C ALA A 238 4.03 -34.92 -15.53
N TRP A 239 4.80 -33.90 -15.15
CA TRP A 239 5.65 -33.14 -16.06
C TRP A 239 6.75 -34.00 -16.69
N GLN A 240 7.42 -34.86 -15.93
CA GLN A 240 8.50 -35.73 -16.45
C GLN A 240 8.02 -36.82 -17.42
N THR A 241 6.76 -37.26 -17.29
CA THR A 241 6.21 -38.42 -18.03
C THR A 241 5.30 -38.06 -19.19
N SER A 242 4.97 -36.78 -19.34
CA SER A 242 4.14 -36.27 -20.43
C SER A 242 4.99 -35.97 -21.67
N ARG A 243 4.38 -35.45 -22.74
CA ARG A 243 5.07 -34.92 -23.93
C ARG A 243 5.90 -33.66 -23.61
N HIS A 244 6.33 -33.49 -22.37
CA HIS A 244 7.32 -32.53 -21.92
C HIS A 244 8.65 -33.22 -21.64
N ASP A 245 8.78 -34.53 -21.95
CA ASP A 245 10.02 -35.28 -21.82
C ASP A 245 11.18 -34.60 -22.58
N GLY A 246 12.42 -34.97 -22.25
CA GLY A 246 13.64 -34.30 -22.71
C GLY A 246 13.84 -34.16 -24.23
N ALA A 247 12.94 -34.70 -25.07
CA ALA A 247 12.87 -34.37 -26.49
C ALA A 247 12.25 -32.97 -26.76
N HIS A 248 11.59 -32.36 -25.77
CA HIS A 248 11.00 -31.02 -25.81
C HIS A 248 11.89 -29.99 -25.08
N LEU A 249 13.11 -29.81 -25.56
CA LEU A 249 13.80 -28.51 -25.60
C LEU A 249 13.84 -27.68 -24.28
N ASN A 250 13.94 -28.31 -23.11
CA ASN A 250 14.06 -27.62 -21.81
C ASN A 250 12.91 -26.62 -21.51
N LEU A 251 11.66 -27.09 -21.52
CA LEU A 251 10.52 -26.29 -21.05
C LEU A 251 10.67 -25.83 -19.59
N PRO A 252 10.22 -24.60 -19.24
CA PRO A 252 10.29 -24.09 -17.88
C PRO A 252 9.24 -24.75 -16.97
N THR A 253 9.44 -24.65 -15.65
CA THR A 253 8.47 -25.09 -14.63
C THR A 253 7.34 -24.07 -14.39
N THR A 254 7.25 -23.01 -15.20
CA THR A 254 6.19 -21.99 -15.17
C THR A 254 4.95 -22.47 -15.91
N CYS A 255 4.32 -23.53 -15.40
CA CYS A 255 3.21 -24.24 -16.03
C CYS A 255 2.01 -23.34 -16.40
N ALA A 256 1.72 -22.32 -15.59
CA ALA A 256 0.61 -21.39 -15.77
C ALA A 256 0.69 -20.54 -17.05
N SER A 257 1.85 -20.52 -17.73
CA SER A 257 1.99 -19.87 -19.04
C SER A 257 1.22 -20.57 -20.16
N CYS A 258 0.96 -21.87 -20.01
CA CYS A 258 0.30 -22.69 -21.01
C CYS A 258 -0.92 -23.44 -20.46
N HIS A 259 -1.01 -23.65 -19.15
CA HIS A 259 -2.05 -24.45 -18.51
C HIS A 259 -2.86 -23.61 -17.53
N THR A 260 -4.07 -24.06 -17.23
CA THR A 260 -4.95 -23.42 -16.25
C THR A 260 -5.25 -24.37 -15.10
N GLU A 261 -5.66 -23.84 -13.95
CA GLU A 261 -6.06 -24.64 -12.80
C GLU A 261 -7.33 -25.49 -13.07
N SER A 262 -8.05 -25.20 -14.15
CA SER A 262 -9.19 -26.02 -14.60
C SER A 262 -8.76 -27.31 -15.31
N GLY A 263 -7.53 -27.35 -15.84
CA GLY A 263 -6.97 -28.54 -16.46
C GLY A 263 -5.71 -28.32 -17.29
N TRP A 264 -4.95 -29.40 -17.46
CA TRP A 264 -3.74 -29.46 -18.29
C TRP A 264 -4.03 -29.43 -19.80
N GLN A 265 -5.24 -29.83 -20.22
CA GLN A 265 -5.63 -29.86 -21.63
C GLN A 265 -6.98 -29.14 -21.85
N PRO A 266 -7.12 -28.40 -22.96
CA PRO A 266 -6.04 -28.02 -23.89
C PRO A 266 -5.07 -27.01 -23.25
N ALA A 267 -3.83 -26.95 -23.75
CA ALA A 267 -2.96 -25.82 -23.44
C ALA A 267 -3.53 -24.56 -24.12
N THR A 268 -3.43 -23.42 -23.44
CA THR A 268 -3.97 -22.15 -23.91
C THR A 268 -3.02 -21.38 -24.81
N TRP A 269 -1.74 -21.73 -24.82
CA TRP A 269 -0.73 -21.05 -25.63
C TRP A 269 -0.94 -21.31 -27.13
N ARG A 270 -0.99 -20.23 -27.92
CA ARG A 270 -1.13 -20.27 -29.37
C ARG A 270 0.06 -19.55 -30.01
N HIS A 271 0.64 -20.12 -31.07
CA HIS A 271 1.76 -19.49 -31.79
C HIS A 271 1.36 -18.17 -32.48
N ASP A 272 0.07 -17.98 -32.76
CA ASP A 272 -0.49 -16.75 -33.34
C ASP A 272 -0.40 -15.56 -32.37
N ASP A 273 -0.30 -15.81 -31.06
CA ASP A 273 -0.35 -14.77 -30.04
C ASP A 273 1.06 -14.22 -29.72
N PRO A 274 1.19 -12.99 -29.21
CA PRO A 274 2.47 -12.46 -28.73
C PRO A 274 3.08 -13.33 -27.61
N PRO A 275 4.42 -13.50 -27.57
CA PRO A 275 5.41 -12.86 -28.44
C PRO A 275 5.63 -13.57 -29.78
N ALA A 276 5.13 -14.79 -29.96
CA ALA A 276 5.44 -15.61 -31.14
C ALA A 276 4.95 -14.94 -32.43
N ASN A 277 3.69 -14.50 -32.48
CA ASN A 277 3.07 -13.88 -33.66
C ASN A 277 3.42 -14.62 -34.96
N PHE A 278 3.43 -15.95 -34.92
CA PHE A 278 3.81 -16.81 -36.04
C PHE A 278 2.75 -17.88 -36.21
N ARG A 279 1.79 -17.61 -37.08
CA ARG A 279 0.68 -18.51 -37.30
C ARG A 279 1.12 -19.75 -38.09
N LEU A 280 0.85 -20.92 -37.53
CA LEU A 280 1.16 -22.21 -38.16
C LEU A 280 0.08 -22.56 -39.19
N ASP A 281 0.16 -21.96 -40.39
CA ASP A 281 -0.71 -22.25 -41.53
C ASP A 281 -0.03 -23.14 -42.58
N GLY A 282 -0.83 -23.71 -43.49
CA GLY A 282 -0.36 -24.44 -44.66
C GLY A 282 0.63 -25.55 -44.32
N ALA A 283 1.80 -25.55 -44.97
CA ALA A 283 2.83 -26.57 -44.75
C ALA A 283 3.42 -26.52 -43.33
N HIS A 284 3.49 -25.34 -42.70
CA HIS A 284 3.98 -25.19 -41.33
C HIS A 284 3.03 -25.81 -40.30
N ALA A 285 1.72 -25.85 -40.56
CA ALA A 285 0.74 -26.52 -39.72
C ALA A 285 0.96 -28.04 -39.64
N ALA A 286 1.58 -28.62 -40.67
CA ALA A 286 1.86 -30.06 -40.76
C ALA A 286 3.19 -30.47 -40.12
N VAL A 287 4.02 -29.51 -39.66
CA VAL A 287 5.28 -29.79 -39.00
C VAL A 287 5.02 -30.31 -37.59
N ALA A 288 5.12 -31.63 -37.42
CA ALA A 288 4.82 -32.27 -36.14
C ALA A 288 5.95 -32.16 -35.09
N ALA A 289 7.19 -31.91 -35.52
CA ALA A 289 8.36 -31.89 -34.64
C ALA A 289 8.75 -30.45 -34.26
N CYS A 290 8.63 -30.11 -32.96
CA CYS A 290 8.98 -28.78 -32.45
C CYS A 290 10.43 -28.38 -32.76
N ALA A 291 11.34 -29.36 -32.72
CA ALA A 291 12.77 -29.19 -32.98
C ALA A 291 13.07 -28.75 -34.43
N THR A 292 12.11 -28.88 -35.36
CA THR A 292 12.25 -28.37 -36.73
C THR A 292 12.37 -26.85 -36.77
N CYS A 293 11.61 -26.14 -35.92
CA CYS A 293 11.67 -24.69 -35.82
C CYS A 293 12.53 -24.23 -34.63
N HIS A 294 12.50 -24.96 -33.53
CA HIS A 294 13.18 -24.58 -32.29
C HIS A 294 14.50 -25.35 -32.13
N THR A 295 15.59 -24.78 -32.63
CA THR A 295 16.95 -25.34 -32.53
C THR A 295 17.59 -24.97 -31.18
N GLY A 296 16.99 -25.39 -30.06
CA GLY A 296 17.42 -24.94 -28.73
C GLY A 296 16.31 -25.07 -27.71
N SER A 297 16.02 -24.04 -26.93
CA SER A 297 14.80 -24.04 -26.11
C SER A 297 13.62 -23.43 -26.87
N VAL A 298 12.42 -24.00 -26.73
CA VAL A 298 11.19 -23.38 -27.27
C VAL A 298 10.96 -21.96 -26.73
N THR A 299 11.49 -21.67 -25.53
CA THR A 299 11.39 -20.34 -24.91
C THR A 299 12.37 -19.31 -25.47
N GLN A 300 13.43 -19.75 -26.17
CA GLN A 300 14.39 -18.84 -26.83
C GLN A 300 13.84 -18.28 -28.15
N GLY A 301 12.68 -18.76 -28.59
CA GLY A 301 12.10 -18.42 -29.87
C GLY A 301 12.74 -19.20 -31.02
N ALA A 302 12.04 -19.23 -32.16
CA ALA A 302 12.56 -19.67 -33.44
C ALA A 302 12.75 -18.45 -34.34
N SER A 303 13.68 -18.52 -35.30
CA SER A 303 13.72 -17.49 -36.35
C SER A 303 12.41 -17.52 -37.12
N ARG A 304 11.86 -16.33 -37.39
CA ARG A 304 10.68 -16.14 -38.24
C ARG A 304 11.08 -15.68 -39.65
N ALA A 305 12.36 -15.47 -39.89
CA ALA A 305 12.88 -15.07 -41.19
C ALA A 305 12.95 -16.32 -42.08
N CYS A 306 12.28 -16.25 -43.24
CA CYS A 306 12.10 -17.38 -44.15
C CYS A 306 13.45 -18.02 -44.52
N GLU A 307 14.43 -17.19 -44.84
CA GLU A 307 15.79 -17.57 -45.23
C GLU A 307 16.55 -18.32 -44.13
N SER A 308 16.19 -18.14 -42.86
CA SER A 308 16.84 -18.86 -41.76
C SER A 308 16.59 -20.37 -41.80
N CYS A 309 15.51 -20.81 -42.47
CA CYS A 309 15.16 -22.21 -42.62
C CYS A 309 15.16 -22.66 -44.10
N HIS A 310 14.82 -21.76 -45.02
CA HIS A 310 14.58 -22.07 -46.43
C HIS A 310 15.67 -21.55 -47.38
N ALA A 311 16.85 -21.17 -46.89
CA ALA A 311 17.96 -20.73 -47.75
C ALA A 311 18.39 -21.77 -48.80
N GLN A 312 18.15 -23.07 -48.55
CA GLN A 312 18.47 -24.13 -49.51
C GLN A 312 17.35 -24.39 -50.52
N ASP A 313 16.15 -23.83 -50.27
CA ASP A 313 15.01 -23.94 -51.19
C ASP A 313 15.08 -22.85 -52.29
N GLU A 314 15.93 -21.83 -52.12
CA GLU A 314 16.10 -20.74 -53.08
C GLU A 314 16.87 -21.21 -54.34
N PRO A 315 16.26 -21.17 -55.54
CA PRO A 315 16.93 -21.55 -56.78
C PRO A 315 17.93 -20.49 -57.27
N ALA A 316 18.85 -20.88 -58.14
CA ALA A 316 19.82 -19.95 -58.72
C ALA A 316 19.13 -18.83 -59.54
N GLY A 317 19.50 -17.57 -59.27
CA GLY A 317 18.96 -16.39 -59.95
C GLY A 317 17.62 -15.89 -59.40
N HIS A 318 17.22 -16.33 -58.21
CA HIS A 318 16.01 -15.89 -57.52
C HIS A 318 16.14 -14.45 -56.97
N PHE A 319 14.99 -13.80 -56.74
CA PHE A 319 14.93 -12.48 -56.10
C PHE A 319 15.17 -12.59 -54.58
N GLY A 320 15.90 -11.63 -54.01
CA GLY A 320 16.24 -11.60 -52.58
C GLY A 320 15.08 -11.29 -51.64
N THR A 321 15.39 -11.00 -50.38
CA THR A 321 14.40 -10.76 -49.31
C THR A 321 13.65 -9.42 -49.47
N PRO A 322 12.41 -9.29 -48.94
CA PRO A 322 11.68 -10.27 -48.14
C PRO A 322 10.86 -11.26 -48.97
N CYS A 323 11.04 -12.56 -48.71
CA CYS A 323 10.36 -13.66 -49.41
C CYS A 323 8.82 -13.55 -49.33
N ALA A 324 8.31 -13.00 -48.23
CA ALA A 324 6.88 -12.82 -47.97
C ALA A 324 6.17 -11.87 -48.97
N SER A 325 6.91 -11.13 -49.79
CA SER A 325 6.32 -10.29 -50.86
C SER A 325 5.75 -11.12 -52.00
N CYS A 326 6.29 -12.33 -52.22
CA CYS A 326 5.93 -13.19 -53.34
C CYS A 326 5.40 -14.56 -52.86
N HIS A 327 5.82 -14.99 -51.67
CA HIS A 327 5.48 -16.30 -51.13
C HIS A 327 4.69 -16.24 -49.84
N THR A 328 3.79 -17.21 -49.66
CA THR A 328 3.01 -17.39 -48.43
C THR A 328 3.19 -18.77 -47.83
N ALA A 329 2.89 -18.94 -46.54
CA ALA A 329 2.91 -20.25 -45.88
C ALA A 329 1.92 -21.27 -46.48
N SER A 330 0.98 -20.81 -47.33
CA SER A 330 0.02 -21.67 -48.04
C SER A 330 0.53 -22.15 -49.39
N ASP A 331 1.69 -21.68 -49.86
CA ASP A 331 2.24 -22.06 -51.15
C ASP A 331 2.75 -23.51 -51.08
N PRO A 332 2.20 -24.42 -51.89
CA PRO A 332 2.66 -25.81 -51.88
C PRO A 332 4.02 -25.91 -52.57
N ASN A 333 5.06 -26.26 -51.81
CA ASN A 333 6.43 -26.52 -52.30
C ASN A 333 7.11 -25.34 -53.02
N TRP A 334 6.96 -24.10 -52.52
CA TRP A 334 7.62 -22.93 -53.11
C TRP A 334 7.39 -22.80 -54.63
N GLN A 335 6.18 -23.12 -55.10
CA GLN A 335 5.84 -22.93 -56.51
C GLN A 335 6.05 -21.48 -56.94
N ALA A 336 6.45 -21.29 -58.20
CA ALA A 336 6.71 -19.97 -58.76
C ALA A 336 5.49 -19.07 -58.56
N ALA A 337 5.69 -17.92 -57.92
CA ALA A 337 4.65 -16.91 -57.80
C ALA A 337 4.24 -16.46 -59.21
N ASP A 338 2.95 -16.53 -59.54
CA ASP A 338 2.44 -15.94 -60.77
C ASP A 338 2.37 -14.43 -60.59
N LEU A 339 3.47 -13.76 -60.95
CA LEU A 339 3.62 -12.31 -60.82
C LEU A 339 2.82 -11.55 -61.88
N GLY A 340 2.21 -12.27 -62.84
CA GLY A 340 1.48 -11.69 -63.95
C GLY A 340 2.37 -10.92 -64.94
N PRO A 341 1.78 -10.47 -66.07
CA PRO A 341 2.52 -9.82 -67.16
C PRO A 341 3.01 -8.40 -66.84
N ASN A 342 2.55 -7.81 -65.73
CA ASN A 342 2.83 -6.42 -65.35
C ASN A 342 3.77 -6.30 -64.14
N PHE A 343 4.44 -7.37 -63.74
CA PHE A 343 5.40 -7.32 -62.66
C PHE A 343 6.63 -6.49 -63.07
N ASP A 344 6.88 -5.41 -62.34
CA ASP A 344 8.01 -4.53 -62.58
C ASP A 344 9.30 -5.14 -61.99
N HIS A 345 10.23 -5.50 -62.87
CA HIS A 345 11.51 -6.12 -62.51
C HIS A 345 12.58 -5.09 -62.13
N THR A 346 12.29 -3.79 -62.17
CA THR A 346 13.26 -2.70 -61.94
C THR A 346 13.54 -2.29 -60.49
N PRO A 347 12.71 -2.55 -59.46
CA PRO A 347 12.97 -2.03 -58.11
C PRO A 347 14.02 -2.77 -57.26
N THR A 348 14.59 -3.91 -57.67
CA THR A 348 15.46 -4.74 -56.80
C THR A 348 16.93 -4.54 -57.14
N GLY A 349 17.54 -3.51 -56.55
CA GLY A 349 18.99 -3.28 -56.51
C GLY A 349 19.60 -3.69 -55.17
#